data_AF-A0A3D1CWE3-F1
#
_entry.id   AF-A0A3D1CWE3-F1
#
_cell.length_a   1.000
_cell.length_b   1.000
_cell.length_c   1.000
_cell.angle_alpha   90.00
_cell.angle_beta   90.00
_cell.angle_gamma   90.00
#
_symmetry.space_group_name_H-M   'P 1'
#
loop_
_entity.id
_entity.type
_entity.pdbx_description
1 polymer ?
#
loop_
_entity_poly.entity_id
_entity_poly.type
_entity_poly.pdbx_seq_one_letter_code
_entity_poly.pdbx_strand_id
1 'polypeptide(L)'
;MKQWICFLLCIGIGILSSCGSKDNDPVTVTFQLEEIEINGETNASSYTNVDPNLHVTLTFSEEIDQSTVQNNITLRTLTGQSFELTYNIQDKTVIIQPTTTLVSYTSYQLIINTGLRSASGHRISTGKVYAIS
;
A
#
# COMPACT_ATOMS: atom_id res chain seq x y z
N MET A 1 -17.14 -4.92 -57.86
CA MET A 1 -16.81 -6.29 -58.31
C MET A 1 -16.82 -7.17 -57.06
N LYS A 2 -17.93 -7.87 -56.84
CA LYS A 2 -18.07 -9.35 -56.85
C LYS A 2 -17.42 -9.98 -55.59
N GLN A 3 -18.17 -10.14 -54.49
CA GLN A 3 -19.09 -11.26 -54.19
C GLN A 3 -18.33 -12.58 -53.95
N TRP A 4 -18.40 -13.09 -52.72
CA TRP A 4 -18.85 -14.47 -52.50
C TRP A 4 -19.32 -14.73 -51.07
N ILE A 5 -20.64 -14.89 -50.95
CA ILE A 5 -21.32 -15.65 -49.91
C ILE A 5 -21.04 -17.14 -50.16
N CYS A 6 -20.65 -17.86 -49.12
CA CYS A 6 -20.86 -19.30 -49.01
C CYS A 6 -21.70 -19.57 -47.76
N PHE A 7 -23.01 -19.73 -47.99
CA PHE A 7 -23.86 -20.58 -47.17
C PHE A 7 -23.22 -21.97 -47.11
N LEU A 8 -23.03 -22.57 -45.92
CA LEU A 8 -23.23 -24.00 -45.73
C LEU A 8 -23.28 -24.38 -44.25
N LEU A 9 -24.48 -24.81 -43.89
CA LEU A 9 -24.93 -25.57 -42.74
C LEU A 9 -23.98 -26.75 -42.40
N CYS A 10 -23.43 -26.79 -41.19
CA CYS A 10 -22.92 -28.02 -40.58
C CYS A 10 -23.57 -28.22 -39.21
N ILE A 11 -24.51 -29.16 -39.20
CA ILE A 11 -25.10 -29.79 -38.03
C ILE A 11 -24.06 -30.72 -37.40
N GLY A 12 -23.92 -30.66 -36.07
CA GLY A 12 -23.80 -31.88 -35.27
C GLY A 12 -22.53 -32.12 -34.46
N ILE A 13 -22.80 -32.49 -33.20
CA ILE A 13 -22.09 -33.47 -32.36
C ILE A 13 -21.03 -32.93 -31.40
N GLY A 14 -21.27 -33.22 -30.11
CA GLY A 14 -20.55 -32.72 -28.95
C GLY A 14 -19.30 -33.52 -28.58
N ILE A 15 -19.02 -33.49 -27.26
CA ILE A 15 -17.86 -33.99 -26.49
C ILE A 15 -16.54 -33.31 -26.86
N LEU A 16 -15.82 -32.63 -25.95
CA LEU A 16 -15.32 -33.07 -24.65
C LEU A 16 -15.19 -31.86 -23.71
N SER A 17 -15.98 -31.79 -22.63
CA SER A 17 -15.69 -30.86 -21.54
C SER A 17 -14.43 -31.34 -20.83
N SER A 18 -13.34 -30.66 -21.20
CA SER A 18 -11.99 -30.82 -20.71
C SER A 18 -11.92 -30.80 -19.18
N CYS A 19 -11.08 -31.69 -18.67
CA CYS A 19 -10.88 -31.96 -17.26
C CYS A 19 -10.06 -30.84 -16.59
N GLY A 20 -10.47 -30.48 -15.36
CA GLY A 20 -9.58 -30.24 -14.23
C GLY A 20 -8.69 -29.00 -14.22
N SER A 21 -9.12 -27.99 -13.45
CA SER A 21 -8.18 -27.11 -12.75
C SER A 21 -8.35 -27.34 -11.26
N LYS A 22 -7.40 -28.05 -10.64
CA LYS A 22 -7.10 -27.83 -9.23
C LYS A 22 -6.15 -26.64 -9.21
N ASP A 23 -6.70 -25.43 -9.18
CA ASP A 23 -5.91 -24.21 -9.02
C ASP A 23 -5.19 -24.29 -7.68
N ASN A 24 -3.89 -24.55 -7.74
CA ASN A 24 -2.98 -24.18 -6.68
C ASN A 24 -2.31 -22.92 -7.21
N ASP A 25 -2.96 -21.77 -6.98
CA ASP A 25 -2.30 -20.49 -7.22
C ASP A 25 -0.98 -20.49 -6.43
N PRO A 26 0.16 -20.15 -7.05
CA PRO A 26 1.38 -19.94 -6.29
C PRO A 26 1.12 -18.80 -5.31
N VAL A 27 1.23 -19.11 -4.01
CA VAL A 27 1.12 -18.10 -2.95
C VAL A 27 2.25 -17.09 -3.19
N THR A 28 1.88 -15.96 -3.79
CA THR A 28 2.82 -14.87 -4.07
C THR A 28 3.02 -14.10 -2.78
N VAL A 29 4.15 -14.33 -2.11
CA VAL A 29 4.54 -13.54 -0.94
C VAL A 29 4.67 -12.09 -1.37
N THR A 30 3.84 -11.22 -0.80
CA THR A 30 3.77 -9.81 -1.16
C THR A 30 4.06 -8.95 0.07
N PHE A 31 5.08 -8.11 -0.02
CA PHE A 31 5.35 -7.09 0.98
C PHE A 31 4.33 -5.95 0.83
N GLN A 32 3.53 -5.72 1.87
CA GLN A 32 2.45 -4.73 1.86
C GLN A 32 2.25 -4.14 3.26
N LEU A 33 1.63 -2.96 3.30
CA LEU A 33 1.10 -2.40 4.54
C LEU A 33 -0.20 -3.12 4.90
N GLU A 34 -0.26 -3.70 6.10
CA GLU A 34 -1.43 -4.40 6.63
C GLU A 34 -2.29 -3.50 7.51
N GLU A 35 -1.65 -2.62 8.27
CA GLU A 35 -2.34 -1.71 9.19
C GLU A 35 -1.62 -0.37 9.31
N ILE A 36 -2.41 0.69 9.40
CA ILE A 36 -1.99 2.00 9.89
C ILE A 36 -2.91 2.41 11.03
N GLU A 37 -2.32 2.88 12.13
CA GLU A 37 -3.04 3.44 13.28
C GLU A 37 -2.57 4.86 13.55
N ILE A 38 -3.53 5.78 13.71
CA ILE A 38 -3.30 7.15 14.19
C ILE A 38 -4.43 7.48 15.17
N ASN A 39 -4.10 7.98 16.37
CA ASN A 39 -5.09 8.31 17.40
C ASN A 39 -6.06 7.16 17.75
N GLY A 40 -5.63 5.90 17.64
CA GLY A 40 -6.47 4.73 17.87
C GLY A 40 -7.43 4.38 16.73
N GLU A 41 -7.47 5.17 15.65
CA GLU A 41 -8.20 4.83 14.43
C GLU A 41 -7.32 3.97 13.52
N THR A 42 -7.82 2.82 13.09
CA THR A 42 -7.08 1.89 12.22
C THR A 42 -7.62 1.89 10.79
N ASN A 43 -6.70 1.88 9.81
CA ASN A 43 -7.00 1.77 8.37
C ASN A 43 -8.05 2.76 7.83
N ALA A 44 -8.12 3.95 8.43
CA ALA A 44 -9.04 5.00 7.99
C ALA A 44 -8.62 5.53 6.61
N SER A 45 -9.61 5.95 5.81
CA SER A 45 -9.37 6.64 4.54
C SER A 45 -8.79 8.05 4.72
N SER A 46 -9.05 8.65 5.88
CA SER A 46 -8.53 9.96 6.29
C SER A 46 -8.57 10.06 7.82
N TYR A 47 -7.62 10.79 8.39
CA TYR A 47 -7.54 11.03 9.84
C TYR A 47 -7.84 12.49 10.14
N THR A 48 -8.82 12.74 11.01
CA THR A 48 -9.28 14.10 11.34
C THR A 48 -9.24 14.35 12.85
N ASN A 49 -9.08 15.61 13.26
CA ASN A 49 -8.93 15.99 14.67
C ASN A 49 -7.73 15.27 15.33
N VAL A 50 -6.64 15.14 14.58
CA VAL A 50 -5.45 14.42 15.05
C VAL A 50 -4.68 15.23 16.09
N ASP A 51 -4.11 14.56 17.09
CA ASP A 51 -3.29 15.23 18.11
C ASP A 51 -2.05 15.83 17.44
N PRO A 52 -1.75 17.13 17.65
CA PRO A 52 -0.53 17.75 17.14
C PRO A 52 0.76 17.03 17.55
N ASN A 53 0.78 16.27 18.65
CA ASN A 53 1.84 15.35 19.02
C ASN A 53 1.67 14.00 18.29
N LEU A 54 1.61 14.08 16.96
CA LEU A 54 1.28 12.96 16.08
C LEU A 54 2.10 11.70 16.43
N HIS A 55 1.39 10.59 16.56
CA HIS A 55 1.95 9.25 16.70
C HIS A 55 1.30 8.35 15.65
N VAL A 56 2.12 7.69 14.83
CA VAL A 56 1.64 6.78 13.79
C VAL A 56 2.29 5.43 13.98
N THR A 57 1.48 4.38 14.00
CA THR A 57 1.95 2.99 13.97
C THR A 57 1.62 2.39 12.60
N LEU A 58 2.63 1.84 11.94
CA LEU A 58 2.48 1.11 10.69
C LEU A 58 2.86 -0.35 10.90
N THR A 59 2.02 -1.28 10.47
CA THR A 59 2.30 -2.73 10.50
C THR A 59 2.30 -3.29 9.09
N PHE A 60 3.34 -4.02 8.74
CA PHE A 60 3.57 -4.59 7.41
C PHE A 60 3.53 -6.12 7.43
N SER A 61 3.39 -6.73 6.25
CA SER A 61 3.31 -8.19 6.11
C SER A 61 4.64 -8.92 6.36
N GLU A 62 5.76 -8.23 6.20
CA GLU A 62 7.13 -8.75 6.36
C GLU A 62 7.98 -7.79 7.20
N GLU A 63 9.08 -8.31 7.76
CA GLU A 63 10.07 -7.48 8.44
C GLU A 63 10.63 -6.42 7.49
N ILE A 64 10.94 -5.24 8.02
CA ILE A 64 11.24 -4.06 7.20
C ILE A 64 12.74 -3.85 7.09
N ASP A 65 13.22 -3.53 5.89
CA ASP A 65 14.57 -3.04 5.70
C ASP A 65 14.65 -1.59 6.22
N GLN A 66 15.17 -1.46 7.44
CA GLN A 66 15.27 -0.19 8.16
C GLN A 66 16.01 0.88 7.36
N SER A 67 17.00 0.50 6.53
CA SER A 67 17.78 1.45 5.74
C SER A 67 16.95 2.16 4.67
N THR A 68 15.78 1.61 4.31
CA THR A 68 14.89 2.18 3.30
C THR A 68 13.81 3.08 3.89
N VAL A 69 13.57 3.05 5.21
CA VAL A 69 12.43 3.73 5.83
C VAL A 69 12.51 5.25 5.69
N GLN A 70 13.63 5.87 6.09
CA GLN A 70 13.79 7.32 6.13
C GLN A 70 13.57 7.99 4.75
N ASN A 71 14.01 7.34 3.66
CA ASN A 71 13.86 7.89 2.31
C ASN A 71 12.48 7.61 1.69
N ASN A 72 11.68 6.73 2.30
CA ASN A 72 10.42 6.28 1.71
C ASN A 72 9.18 6.64 2.54
N ILE A 73 9.33 7.06 3.80
CA ILE A 73 8.22 7.50 4.63
C ILE A 73 8.41 8.96 5.01
N THR A 74 7.52 9.83 4.54
CA THR A 74 7.65 11.28 4.73
C THR A 74 6.35 11.89 5.22
N LEU A 75 6.45 12.96 6.00
CA LEU A 75 5.33 13.79 6.41
C LEU A 75 5.53 15.20 5.87
N ARG A 76 4.51 15.77 5.23
CA ARG A 76 4.54 17.14 4.74
C ARG A 76 3.19 17.83 4.82
N THR A 77 3.18 19.15 4.84
CA THR A 77 1.95 19.94 4.62
C THR A 77 1.49 19.82 3.16
N LEU A 78 0.24 20.20 2.89
CA LEU A 78 -0.25 20.35 1.51
C LEU A 78 0.51 21.42 0.70
N THR A 79 1.15 22.39 1.37
CA THR A 79 2.02 23.39 0.75
C THR A 79 3.44 22.88 0.48
N GLY A 80 3.77 21.66 0.88
CA GLY A 80 5.04 20.99 0.60
C GLY A 80 6.12 21.17 1.66
N GLN A 81 5.82 21.76 2.82
CA GLN A 81 6.76 21.81 3.93
C GLN A 81 6.92 20.42 4.54
N SER A 82 8.13 19.86 4.49
CA SER A 82 8.46 18.57 5.10
C SER A 82 8.72 18.69 6.60
N PHE A 83 8.43 17.63 7.33
CA PHE A 83 8.71 17.47 8.76
C PHE A 83 9.73 16.36 8.98
N GLU A 84 10.72 16.62 9.81
CA GLU A 84 11.67 15.61 10.25
C GLU A 84 10.98 14.60 11.18
N LEU A 85 11.20 13.31 10.90
CA LEU A 85 10.56 12.19 11.58
C LEU A 85 11.59 11.35 12.33
N THR A 86 11.22 10.87 13.50
CA THR A 86 11.90 9.76 14.19
C THR A 86 11.16 8.46 13.91
N TYR A 87 11.92 7.36 13.81
CA TYR A 87 11.40 6.03 13.55
C TYR A 87 11.88 5.05 14.62
N ASN A 88 10.96 4.31 15.22
CA ASN A 88 11.25 3.15 16.04
C ASN A 88 10.74 1.90 15.31
N ILE A 89 11.65 1.02 14.91
CA ILE A 89 11.36 -0.10 14.01
C ILE A 89 11.59 -1.41 14.78
N GLN A 90 10.56 -2.25 14.83
CA GLN A 90 10.58 -3.56 15.48
C GLN A 90 9.93 -4.56 14.53
N ASP A 91 10.75 -5.40 13.91
CA ASP A 91 10.35 -6.42 12.94
C ASP A 91 9.47 -5.84 11.81
N LYS A 92 8.16 -6.06 11.92
CA LYS A 92 7.11 -5.67 10.96
C LYS A 92 6.45 -4.33 11.28
N THR A 93 6.84 -3.68 12.38
CA THR A 93 6.19 -2.49 12.90
C THR A 93 7.13 -1.29 12.85
N VAL A 94 6.62 -0.17 12.35
CA VAL A 94 7.31 1.14 12.36
C VAL A 94 6.43 2.13 13.11
N ILE A 95 6.98 2.67 14.20
CA ILE A 95 6.39 3.78 14.95
C ILE A 95 7.05 5.08 14.49
N ILE A 96 6.24 6.05 14.11
CA ILE A 96 6.67 7.33 13.53
C ILE A 96 6.19 8.47 14.43
N GLN A 97 7.10 9.39 14.71
CA GLN A 97 6.78 10.64 15.42
C GLN A 97 7.52 11.81 14.76
N PRO A 98 6.86 12.95 14.50
CA PRO A 98 7.56 14.18 14.13
C PRO A 98 8.45 14.67 15.27
N THR A 99 9.62 15.21 14.92
CA THR A 99 10.55 15.81 15.91
C THR A 99 10.03 17.12 16.52
N THR A 100 9.05 17.75 15.87
CA THR A 100 8.38 18.97 16.32
C THR A 100 6.88 18.76 16.31
N THR A 101 6.18 19.28 17.33
CA THR A 101 4.71 19.31 17.36
C THR A 101 4.16 19.95 16.09
N LEU A 102 3.12 19.32 15.53
CA LEU A 102 2.45 19.83 14.34
C LEU A 102 1.70 21.13 14.64
N VAL A 103 1.55 21.97 13.61
CA VAL A 103 0.70 23.16 13.68
C VAL A 103 -0.77 22.71 13.64
N SER A 104 -1.56 23.14 14.62
CA SER A 104 -3.01 22.88 14.65
C SER A 104 -3.73 23.49 13.45
N TYR A 105 -4.91 22.97 13.11
CA TYR A 105 -5.73 23.45 11.99
C TYR A 105 -4.99 23.45 10.63
N THR A 106 -4.03 22.53 10.46
CA THR A 106 -3.22 22.39 9.26
C THR A 106 -3.39 20.97 8.70
N SER A 107 -3.46 20.85 7.37
CA SER A 107 -3.54 19.55 6.71
C SER A 107 -2.16 19.04 6.29
N TYR A 108 -1.93 17.76 6.57
CA TYR A 108 -0.71 17.03 6.29
C TYR A 108 -0.96 15.81 5.41
N GLN A 109 0.11 15.32 4.81
CA GLN A 109 0.17 14.08 4.05
C GLN A 109 1.29 13.21 4.62
N LEU A 110 0.93 12.05 5.14
CA LEU A 110 1.88 10.96 5.36
C LEU A 110 1.99 10.15 4.07
N ILE A 111 3.20 10.01 3.55
CA ILE A 111 3.46 9.40 2.25
C ILE A 111 4.40 8.22 2.44
N ILE A 112 3.97 7.06 1.94
CA ILE A 112 4.77 5.83 1.85
C ILE A 112 5.07 5.58 0.37
N ASN A 113 6.35 5.70 0.00
CA ASN A 113 6.82 5.55 -1.37
C ASN A 113 7.11 4.08 -1.72
N THR A 114 7.06 3.75 -3.02
CA THR A 114 7.27 2.38 -3.52
C THR A 114 8.71 1.89 -3.44
N GLY A 115 9.66 2.74 -3.02
CA GLY A 115 11.04 2.35 -2.76
C GLY A 115 11.24 1.66 -1.40
N LEU A 116 10.22 1.63 -0.53
CA LEU A 116 10.26 0.91 0.75
C LEU A 116 10.43 -0.60 0.50
N ARG A 117 11.29 -1.26 1.28
CA ARG A 117 11.57 -2.69 1.13
C ARG A 117 11.40 -3.46 2.44
N SER A 118 11.09 -4.75 2.30
CA SER A 118 11.23 -5.72 3.37
C SER A 118 12.70 -6.12 3.55
N ALA A 119 13.03 -6.69 4.71
CA ALA A 119 14.34 -7.27 5.02
C ALA A 119 14.68 -8.46 4.08
N SER A 120 13.65 -9.14 3.54
CA SER A 120 13.76 -10.17 2.51
C SER A 120 14.02 -9.62 1.10
N GLY A 121 14.00 -8.29 0.93
CA GLY A 121 14.33 -7.60 -0.32
C GLY A 121 13.15 -7.29 -1.24
N HIS A 122 11.92 -7.66 -0.87
CA HIS A 122 10.71 -7.35 -1.63
C HIS A 122 10.38 -5.86 -1.55
N ARG A 123 9.94 -5.26 -2.67
CA ARG A 123 9.44 -3.87 -2.68
C ARG A 123 8.00 -3.86 -2.22
N ILE A 124 7.58 -2.78 -1.57
CA ILE A 124 6.17 -2.64 -1.17
C ILE A 124 5.29 -2.65 -2.42
N SER A 125 4.19 -3.41 -2.36
CA SER A 125 3.29 -3.61 -3.49
C SER A 125 2.70 -2.31 -4.02
N THR A 126 2.34 -1.39 -3.11
CA THR A 126 1.71 -0.11 -3.46
C THR A 126 2.20 0.98 -2.51
N GLY A 127 2.49 2.17 -3.06
CA GLY A 127 2.67 3.37 -2.24
C GLY A 127 1.34 3.86 -1.68
N LYS A 128 1.38 4.64 -0.60
CA LYS A 128 0.18 5.18 0.07
C LYS A 128 0.35 6.65 0.39
N VAL A 129 -0.75 7.39 0.37
CA VAL A 129 -0.83 8.77 0.85
C VAL A 129 -2.03 8.86 1.79
N TYR A 130 -1.79 9.24 3.03
CA TYR A 130 -2.82 9.44 4.05
C TYR A 130 -2.98 10.91 4.34
N ALA A 131 -4.22 11.40 4.23
CA ALA A 131 -4.56 12.75 4.64
C ALA A 131 -4.76 12.80 6.17
N ILE A 132 -4.13 13.77 6.80
CA ILE A 132 -4.15 14.01 8.25
C ILE A 132 -4.53 15.47 8.47
N SER A 133 -5.49 15.76 9.36
CA SER A 133 -5.94 17.13 9.69
C SER A 133 -6.38 17.29 11.13
#